data_AF-A0A1Q8LGN5-F1
#
_entry.id   AF-A0A1Q8LGN5-F1
#
_cell.length_a   1.000
_cell.length_b   1.000
_cell.length_c   1.000
_cell.angle_alpha   90.00
_cell.angle_beta   90.00
_cell.angle_gamma   90.00
#
_symmetry.space_group_name_H-M   'P 1'
#
loop_
_entity.id
_entity.type
_entity.pdbx_description
1 polymer ?
#
loop_
_entity_poly.entity_id
_entity_poly.type
_entity_poly.pdbx_seq_one_letter_code
_entity_poly.pdbx_strand_id
1 'polypeptide(L)'
;MRPSAAALGNDAKSAATAGQDHAGAFWDRQDQALRDKYRARRELAAITSLSRVKKCGRVSTNEGGEVSLHHTPGPEGEPGTAGFGGLATCGSVWACPVCSAKISARRSKDLEQLINWNADRGARSHC
;
A
#
# COMPACT_ATOMS: atom_id res chain seq x y z
N MET A 1 -0.34 -41.79 -15.64
CA MET A 1 -0.61 -41.15 -14.34
C MET A 1 0.34 -39.96 -14.18
N ARG A 2 -0.17 -38.73 -14.17
CA ARG A 2 0.63 -37.51 -13.96
C ARG A 2 0.58 -37.18 -12.46
N PRO A 3 1.70 -36.95 -11.76
CA PRO A 3 1.63 -36.56 -10.36
C PRO A 3 1.00 -35.17 -10.25
N SER A 4 0.03 -35.05 -9.35
CA SER A 4 -0.60 -33.78 -9.01
C SER A 4 0.45 -32.87 -8.40
N ALA A 5 0.76 -31.75 -9.05
CA ALA A 5 1.59 -30.71 -8.46
C ALA A 5 0.92 -30.26 -7.17
N ALA A 6 1.57 -30.49 -6.03
CA ALA A 6 1.16 -29.90 -4.77
C ALA A 6 1.09 -28.39 -4.96
N ALA A 7 -0.05 -27.79 -4.62
CA ALA A 7 -0.23 -26.35 -4.67
C ALA A 7 0.88 -25.70 -3.81
N LEU A 8 1.74 -24.91 -4.44
CA LEU A 8 2.70 -24.08 -3.73
C LEU A 8 1.91 -23.15 -2.80
N GLY A 9 2.36 -23.07 -1.54
CA GLY A 9 1.74 -22.25 -0.51
C GLY A 9 1.55 -20.80 -0.95
N ASN A 10 0.50 -20.21 -0.42
CA ASN A 10 -0.02 -18.90 -0.74
C ASN A 10 0.70 -17.85 0.12
N ASP A 11 1.89 -17.46 -0.30
CA ASP A 11 2.76 -16.49 0.38
C ASP A 11 2.39 -15.01 0.06
N ALA A 12 1.25 -14.80 -0.60
CA ALA A 12 0.77 -13.47 -0.94
C ALA A 12 0.07 -12.81 0.26
N LYS A 13 0.40 -11.54 0.51
CA LYS A 13 -0.21 -10.67 1.55
C LYS A 13 -1.72 -10.41 1.41
N SER A 14 -2.38 -11.09 0.47
CA SER A 14 -3.81 -11.05 0.26
C SER A 14 -4.29 -12.49 0.12
N ALA A 15 -4.98 -12.99 1.14
CA ALA A 15 -5.75 -14.21 1.01
C ALA A 15 -6.80 -13.98 -0.10
N ALA A 16 -6.66 -14.67 -1.23
CA ALA A 16 -7.74 -14.80 -2.18
C ALA A 16 -8.83 -15.65 -1.54
N THR A 17 -9.78 -15.04 -0.83
CA THR A 17 -11.05 -15.66 -0.44
C THR A 17 -11.91 -15.82 -1.68
N ALA A 18 -11.54 -16.75 -2.55
CA ALA A 18 -12.44 -17.21 -3.60
C ALA A 18 -13.63 -17.92 -2.91
N GLY A 19 -14.78 -17.25 -2.84
CA GLY A 19 -16.06 -17.88 -2.48
C GLY A 19 -16.64 -17.60 -1.09
N GLN A 20 -16.22 -16.56 -0.36
CA GLN A 20 -16.88 -16.17 0.90
C GLN A 20 -17.36 -14.71 0.87
N ASP A 21 -18.65 -14.51 1.14
CA ASP A 21 -19.35 -13.24 1.31
C ASP A 21 -19.00 -12.59 2.66
N HIS A 22 -17.76 -12.10 2.73
CA HIS A 22 -17.21 -11.43 3.91
C HIS A 22 -16.74 -10.02 3.57
N ALA A 23 -17.48 -9.28 2.74
CA ALA A 23 -17.09 -7.94 2.32
C ALA A 23 -16.75 -7.03 3.52
N GLY A 24 -17.60 -7.01 4.56
CA GLY A 24 -17.34 -6.26 5.80
C GLY A 24 -16.04 -6.68 6.50
N ALA A 25 -15.88 -7.97 6.80
CA ALA A 25 -14.68 -8.48 7.47
C ALA A 25 -13.40 -8.40 6.61
N PHE A 26 -13.52 -8.25 5.28
CA PHE A 26 -12.40 -7.95 4.39
C PHE A 26 -11.94 -6.50 4.55
N TRP A 27 -12.87 -5.55 4.50
CA TRP A 27 -12.57 -4.13 4.70
C TRP A 27 -12.01 -3.85 6.11
N ASP A 28 -12.55 -4.49 7.15
CA ASP A 28 -12.06 -4.36 8.53
C ASP A 28 -10.61 -4.86 8.67
N ARG A 29 -10.30 -6.03 8.09
CA ARG A 29 -8.92 -6.54 8.07
C ARG A 29 -7.99 -5.61 7.32
N GLN A 30 -8.46 -5.02 6.22
CA GLN A 30 -7.68 -4.09 5.43
C GLN A 30 -7.40 -2.78 6.19
N ASP A 31 -8.39 -2.24 6.90
CA ASP A 31 -8.24 -1.06 7.77
C ASP A 31 -7.26 -1.35 8.92
N GLN A 32 -7.40 -2.49 9.60
CA GLN A 32 -6.48 -2.90 10.64
C GLN A 32 -5.03 -2.99 10.12
N ALA A 33 -4.83 -3.65 8.97
CA ALA A 33 -3.51 -3.75 8.35
C ALA A 33 -2.94 -2.39 7.92
N LEU A 34 -3.79 -1.41 7.59
CA LEU A 34 -3.36 -0.04 7.32
C LEU A 34 -2.92 0.67 8.60
N ARG A 35 -3.70 0.59 9.67
CA ARG A 35 -3.38 1.14 10.99
C ARG A 35 -2.07 0.58 11.53
N ASP A 36 -1.86 -0.73 11.40
CA ASP A 36 -0.65 -1.40 11.86
C ASP A 36 0.61 -0.90 11.14
N LYS A 37 0.52 -0.64 9.83
CA LYS A 37 1.65 -0.02 9.08
C LYS A 37 1.98 1.37 9.61
N TYR A 38 0.95 2.18 9.90
CA TYR A 38 1.15 3.53 10.44
C TYR A 38 1.72 3.50 11.87
N ARG A 39 1.27 2.55 12.69
CA ARG A 39 1.84 2.29 14.03
C ARG A 39 3.28 1.84 13.94
N ALA A 40 3.59 0.85 13.10
CA ALA A 40 4.95 0.35 12.90
C ALA A 40 5.90 1.46 12.40
N ARG A 41 5.45 2.34 11.48
CA ARG A 41 6.22 3.52 11.08
C ARG A 41 6.47 4.48 12.25
N ARG A 42 5.57 4.54 13.24
CA ARG A 42 5.76 5.38 14.42
C ARG A 42 6.82 4.84 15.34
N GLU A 43 6.76 3.56 15.67
CA GLU A 43 7.78 2.92 16.51
C GLU A 43 9.15 2.90 15.81
N LEU A 44 9.17 2.61 14.50
CA LEU A 44 10.39 2.59 13.71
C LEU A 44 11.15 3.92 13.78
N ALA A 45 10.46 5.05 13.83
CA ALA A 45 11.09 6.36 13.89
C ALA A 45 11.87 6.59 15.19
N ALA A 46 11.50 5.91 16.29
CA ALA A 46 12.22 5.98 17.55
C ALA A 46 13.52 5.15 17.53
N ILE A 47 13.51 4.00 16.84
CA ILE A 47 14.61 3.03 16.89
C ILE A 47 15.60 3.13 15.73
N THR A 48 15.16 3.58 14.55
CA THR A 48 16.01 3.58 13.35
C THR A 48 17.12 4.63 13.45
N SER A 49 18.28 4.42 12.83
CA SER A 49 19.29 5.47 12.62
C SER A 49 19.08 6.28 11.33
N LEU A 50 18.20 5.82 10.43
CA LEU A 50 17.99 6.39 9.10
C LEU A 50 17.19 7.71 9.18
N SER A 51 17.86 8.83 8.91
CA SER A 51 17.28 10.19 9.05
C SER A 51 15.97 10.41 8.27
N ARG A 52 15.90 9.93 7.02
CA ARG A 52 14.70 10.02 6.18
C ARG A 52 13.54 9.21 6.75
N VAL A 53 13.82 8.04 7.32
CA VAL A 53 12.80 7.16 7.91
C VAL A 53 12.26 7.77 9.21
N LYS A 54 13.13 8.33 10.06
CA LYS A 54 12.72 9.09 11.26
C LYS A 54 11.71 10.20 10.95
N LYS A 55 11.98 10.97 9.89
CA LYS A 55 11.17 12.13 9.47
C LYS A 55 9.91 11.75 8.67
N CYS A 56 9.81 10.50 8.21
CA CYS A 56 8.74 10.07 7.32
C CYS A 56 7.37 10.33 7.94
N GLY A 57 6.56 11.11 7.24
CA GLY A 57 5.21 11.56 7.58
C GLY A 57 5.08 12.19 8.96
N ARG A 58 6.09 12.99 9.33
CA ARG A 58 6.15 13.79 10.56
C ARG A 58 6.59 15.23 10.30
N VAL A 59 7.39 15.43 9.26
CA VAL A 59 7.91 16.74 8.86
C VAL A 59 7.17 17.17 7.60
N SER A 60 6.71 18.42 7.57
CA SER A 60 6.16 19.02 6.36
C SER A 60 7.29 19.29 5.35
N THR A 61 6.99 19.08 4.07
CA THR A 61 7.88 19.41 2.94
C THR A 61 7.58 20.78 2.35
N ASN A 62 6.51 21.43 2.79
CA ASN A 62 6.15 22.76 2.31
C ASN A 62 7.03 23.81 2.97
N GLU A 63 7.36 24.88 2.26
CA GLU A 63 8.30 25.92 2.74
C GLU A 63 7.83 26.56 4.05
N GLY A 64 6.52 26.72 4.25
CA GLY A 64 5.92 27.24 5.48
C GLY A 64 5.70 26.21 6.59
N GLY A 65 6.08 24.94 6.40
CA GLY A 65 5.85 23.87 7.36
C GLY A 65 4.38 23.44 7.52
N GLU A 66 3.49 23.97 6.69
CA GLU A 66 2.06 23.67 6.68
C GLU A 66 1.74 22.24 6.25
N VAL A 67 0.62 21.69 6.72
CA VAL A 67 0.12 20.36 6.37
C VAL A 67 -1.27 20.52 5.79
N SER A 68 -1.52 19.99 4.60
CA SER A 68 -2.85 20.03 3.98
C SER A 68 -3.71 18.88 4.50
N LEU A 69 -5.00 19.13 4.71
CA LEU A 69 -6.01 18.10 4.98
C LEU A 69 -6.89 17.95 3.74
N HIS A 70 -6.84 16.80 3.10
CA HIS A 70 -7.75 16.43 2.02
C HIS A 70 -8.90 15.64 2.62
N HIS A 71 -10.12 16.14 2.48
CA HIS A 71 -11.32 15.48 2.97
C HIS A 71 -12.27 15.23 1.81
N THR A 72 -12.74 13.98 1.69
CA THR A 72 -13.77 13.57 0.74
C THR A 72 -14.97 13.12 1.55
N PRO A 73 -16.11 13.85 1.48
CA PRO A 73 -17.31 13.48 2.22
C PRO A 73 -17.85 12.13 1.71
N GLY A 74 -18.35 11.32 2.64
CA GLY A 74 -19.06 10.09 2.33
C GLY A 74 -20.49 10.35 1.85
N PRO A 75 -21.18 9.33 1.33
CA PRO A 75 -22.62 9.41 1.10
C PRO A 75 -23.39 9.66 2.41
N GLU A 76 -24.66 10.09 2.31
CA GLU A 76 -25.47 10.44 3.49
C GLU A 76 -25.50 9.30 4.52
N GLY A 77 -25.08 9.60 5.76
CA GLY A 77 -25.04 8.63 6.85
C GLY A 77 -23.75 7.81 6.95
N GLU A 78 -22.81 7.94 6.01
CA GLU A 78 -21.52 7.25 6.05
C GLU A 78 -20.34 8.18 6.34
N PRO A 79 -19.31 7.70 7.06
CA PRO A 79 -18.11 8.50 7.33
C PRO A 79 -17.33 8.77 6.04
N GLY A 80 -16.93 10.03 5.85
CA GLY A 80 -16.02 10.42 4.78
C GLY A 80 -14.59 9.92 5.01
N THR A 81 -13.77 10.03 3.97
CA THR A 81 -12.34 9.71 4.06
C THR A 81 -11.51 11.00 4.14
N ALA A 82 -10.47 11.00 4.98
CA ALA A 82 -9.56 12.12 5.11
C ALA A 82 -8.09 11.66 5.03
N GLY A 83 -7.22 12.53 4.53
CA GLY A 83 -5.79 12.28 4.45
C GLY A 83 -4.95 13.55 4.53
N PHE A 84 -3.75 13.43 5.09
CA PHE A 84 -2.79 14.52 5.16
C PHE A 84 -1.93 14.59 3.89
N GLY A 85 -1.70 15.80 3.39
CA GLY A 85 -0.77 16.12 2.32
C GLY A 85 0.36 17.05 2.79
N GLY A 86 1.38 17.23 1.95
CA GLY A 86 2.55 18.05 2.28
C GLY A 86 3.51 17.41 3.29
N LEU A 87 3.37 16.12 3.59
CA LEU A 87 4.25 15.41 4.53
C LEU A 87 5.39 14.67 3.83
N ALA A 88 6.58 14.69 4.45
CA ALA A 88 7.76 14.03 3.92
C ALA A 88 7.59 12.52 3.78
N THR A 89 8.07 11.96 2.66
CA THR A 89 8.11 10.51 2.44
C THR A 89 9.55 10.01 2.33
N CYS A 90 9.87 8.93 3.05
CA CYS A 90 11.27 8.47 3.10
C CYS A 90 11.71 7.73 1.84
N GLY A 91 10.78 7.11 1.11
CA GLY A 91 11.07 6.35 -0.12
C GLY A 91 11.68 4.96 0.11
N SER A 92 11.84 4.50 1.35
CA SER A 92 12.43 3.19 1.62
C SER A 92 11.42 2.05 1.46
N VAL A 93 11.69 1.13 0.54
CA VAL A 93 10.91 -0.08 0.30
C VAL A 93 11.12 -1.13 1.42
N TRP A 94 12.33 -1.16 1.99
CA TRP A 94 12.73 -2.18 2.96
C TRP A 94 12.47 -1.76 4.40
N ALA A 95 12.79 -0.52 4.76
CA ALA A 95 12.71 -0.09 6.16
C ALA A 95 11.31 0.39 6.54
N CYS A 96 10.60 1.11 5.66
CA CYS A 96 9.36 1.79 6.03
C CYS A 96 8.11 1.03 5.53
N PRO A 97 7.25 0.51 6.42
CA PRO A 97 6.09 -0.30 6.03
C PRO A 97 5.03 0.50 5.24
N VAL A 98 4.93 1.81 5.47
CA VAL A 98 4.00 2.68 4.73
C VAL A 98 4.52 2.99 3.32
N CYS A 99 5.80 3.36 3.19
CA CYS A 99 6.40 3.65 1.88
C CYS A 99 6.50 2.38 1.03
N SER A 100 6.87 1.25 1.64
CA SER A 100 6.89 -0.05 0.97
C SER A 100 5.56 -0.37 0.30
N ALA A 101 4.45 -0.23 1.04
CA ALA A 101 3.11 -0.48 0.51
C ALA A 101 2.74 0.48 -0.64
N LYS A 102 2.99 1.79 -0.46
CA LYS A 102 2.67 2.80 -1.49
C LYS A 102 3.48 2.61 -2.77
N ILE A 103 4.78 2.33 -2.65
CA ILE A 103 5.67 2.09 -3.80
C ILE A 103 5.26 0.81 -4.51
N SER A 104 5.02 -0.28 -3.77
CA SER A 104 4.61 -1.55 -4.37
C SER A 104 3.30 -1.41 -5.13
N ALA A 105 2.30 -0.75 -4.56
CA ALA A 105 1.02 -0.49 -5.23
C ALA A 105 1.19 0.31 -6.53
N ARG A 106 2.05 1.35 -6.51
CA ARG A 106 2.33 2.12 -7.73
C ARG A 106 3.06 1.28 -8.79
N ARG A 107 4.05 0.51 -8.37
CA ARG A 107 4.84 -0.36 -9.27
C ARG A 107 4.00 -1.47 -9.89
N SER A 108 3.07 -2.06 -9.15
CA SER A 108 2.11 -3.02 -9.72
C SER A 108 1.32 -2.40 -10.86
N LYS A 109 0.81 -1.18 -10.69
CA LYS A 109 0.09 -0.46 -11.75
C LYS A 109 0.99 -0.13 -12.94
N ASP A 110 2.23 0.30 -12.70
CA ASP A 110 3.18 0.57 -13.80
C ASP A 110 3.50 -0.72 -14.58
N LEU A 111 3.62 -1.86 -13.90
CA LEU A 111 3.82 -3.17 -14.55
C LEU A 111 2.60 -3.61 -15.36
N GLU A 112 1.39 -3.47 -14.81
CA GLU A 112 0.14 -3.73 -15.54
C GLU A 112 0.05 -2.90 -16.81
N GLN A 113 0.41 -1.61 -16.74
CA GLN A 113 0.45 -0.73 -17.91
C GLN A 113 1.45 -1.22 -18.96
N LEU A 114 2.63 -1.67 -18.55
CA LEU A 114 3.65 -2.19 -19.47
C LEU A 114 3.21 -3.51 -20.13
N ILE A 115 2.57 -4.40 -19.37
CA ILE A 115 2.03 -5.66 -19.89
C ILE A 115 0.96 -5.37 -20.94
N ASN A 116 0.03 -4.45 -20.65
CA ASN A 116 -1.02 -4.06 -21.59
C ASN A 116 -0.44 -3.40 -22.84
N TRP A 117 0.51 -2.47 -22.67
CA TRP A 117 1.21 -1.82 -23.77
C TRP A 117 1.94 -2.80 -24.71
N ASN A 118 2.48 -3.87 -24.15
CA ASN A 118 3.14 -4.95 -24.89
C ASN A 118 2.11 -5.84 -25.61
N ALA A 119 1.01 -6.19 -24.94
CA ALA A 119 -0.09 -6.97 -25.52
C ALA A 119 -0.74 -6.25 -26.71
N ASP A 120 -0.95 -4.93 -26.61
CA ASP A 120 -1.48 -4.08 -27.69
C ASP A 120 -0.61 -4.11 -28.96
N ARG A 121 0.68 -4.44 -28.82
CA ARG A 121 1.64 -4.54 -29.93
C ARG A 121 1.80 -5.97 -30.46
N GLY A 122 0.97 -6.91 -30.00
CA GLY A 122 1.01 -8.31 -30.41
C GLY A 122 2.21 -9.09 -29.88
N ALA A 123 3.00 -8.49 -28.99
CA ALA A 123 4.13 -9.16 -28.35
C ALA A 123 3.62 -10.00 -27.17
N ARG A 124 4.10 -11.24 -27.08
CA ARG A 124 3.71 -12.18 -26.02
C ARG A 124 4.52 -11.85 -24.77
N SER A 125 3.86 -11.49 -23.67
CA SER A 125 4.50 -11.44 -22.35
C SER A 125 4.77 -12.89 -21.93
N HIS A 126 6.02 -13.32 -22.04
CA HIS A 126 6.46 -14.55 -21.40
C HIS A 126 6.68 -14.25 -19.91
N CYS A 127 5.82 -14.83 -19.08
CA CYS A 127 5.92 -14.86 -17.62
C CYS A 127 6.64 -16.14 -17.19
#